data_AF-A0A0F9MNX1-F1
#
_entry.id   AF-A0A0F9MNX1-F1
#
_cell.length_a   1.000
_cell.length_b   1.000
_cell.length_c   1.000
_cell.angle_alpha   90.00
_cell.angle_beta   90.00
_cell.angle_gamma   90.00
#
_symmetry.space_group_name_H-M   'P 1'
#
loop_
_entity.id
_entity.type
_entity.pdbx_description
1 polymer ?
#
loop_
_entity_poly.entity_id
_entity_poly.type
_entity_poly.pdbx_seq_one_letter_code
_entity_poly.pdbx_strand_id
1 'polypeptide(L)'
;MARRGWHGDSRKCSRGCGRAQPDRAAQKEAIEVDTKAIYAIDQKKADALLAAKFPVEGLGLTDDGITFEGLPLAEVASSVQLRVSIAIGIALNPTLKILLIRNGNLLDDDSLKLVAQQAEKADAQVWVEYVTASAEGVSVMLEDGHIQEG
;
A
#
# COMPACT_ATOMS: atom_id res chain seq x y z
N MET A 1 37.23 -51.64 62.72
CA MET A 1 36.12 -52.56 62.39
C MET A 1 35.16 -51.80 61.47
N ALA A 2 34.66 -52.25 60.32
CA ALA A 2 34.94 -53.35 59.42
C ALA A 2 34.45 -52.90 58.02
N ARG A 3 35.11 -53.38 56.97
CA ARG A 3 34.82 -53.14 55.55
C ARG A 3 33.43 -53.65 55.15
N ARG A 4 32.86 -53.09 54.08
CA ARG A 4 32.34 -53.87 52.94
C ARG A 4 32.05 -52.93 51.76
N GLY A 5 32.76 -53.18 50.66
CA GLY A 5 32.53 -52.51 49.38
C GLY A 5 31.44 -53.19 48.58
N TRP A 6 31.02 -52.50 47.50
CA TRP A 6 30.31 -53.10 46.39
C TRP A 6 30.96 -52.65 45.09
N HIS A 7 31.28 -53.63 44.24
CA HIS A 7 31.76 -53.51 42.87
C HIS A 7 30.59 -53.73 41.92
N GLY A 8 30.55 -53.00 40.80
CA GLY A 8 29.62 -53.24 39.69
C GLY A 8 30.03 -52.42 38.47
N ASP A 9 30.79 -53.05 37.58
CA ASP A 9 31.31 -52.51 36.32
C ASP A 9 30.42 -52.92 35.12
N SER A 10 30.01 -51.89 34.37
CA SER A 10 29.70 -51.73 32.93
C SER A 10 28.74 -52.62 32.09
N ARG A 11 28.02 -51.88 31.22
CA ARG A 11 27.34 -52.21 29.91
C ARG A 11 25.84 -52.54 30.02
N LYS A 12 24.88 -51.94 29.28
CA LYS A 12 24.83 -51.31 27.94
C LYS A 12 23.63 -50.33 27.81
N CYS A 13 23.80 -49.35 26.92
CA CYS A 13 22.95 -48.20 26.56
C CYS A 13 21.64 -48.54 25.82
N SER A 14 20.54 -47.77 26.02
CA SER A 14 19.66 -47.32 24.92
C SER A 14 18.58 -46.29 25.32
N ARG A 15 18.69 -45.07 24.76
CA ARG A 15 17.59 -44.13 24.40
C ARG A 15 16.95 -43.37 25.59
N GLY A 16 17.25 -42.09 25.83
CA GLY A 16 16.86 -40.98 24.96
C GLY A 16 17.94 -39.91 24.78
N CYS A 17 18.34 -39.79 23.51
CA CYS A 17 19.19 -38.80 22.87
C CYS A 17 19.21 -37.41 23.54
N GLY A 18 20.41 -36.89 23.77
CA GLY A 18 20.62 -35.53 24.25
C GLY A 18 19.95 -34.50 23.34
N ARG A 19 19.26 -33.54 23.95
CA ARG A 19 19.05 -32.26 23.29
C ARG A 19 20.43 -31.63 23.16
N ALA A 20 21.06 -31.78 22.00
CA ALA A 20 22.18 -30.92 21.62
C ALA A 20 21.68 -29.49 21.82
N GLN A 21 22.14 -28.84 22.89
CA GLN A 21 21.88 -27.43 23.10
C GLN A 21 22.56 -26.73 21.94
N PRO A 22 21.81 -26.02 21.09
CA PRO A 22 22.43 -25.35 19.96
C PRO A 22 23.42 -24.31 20.51
N ASP A 23 24.54 -24.16 19.81
CA ASP A 23 25.64 -23.30 20.21
C ASP A 23 25.14 -21.84 20.27
N ARG A 24 24.88 -21.38 21.50
CA ARG A 24 24.33 -20.05 21.79
C ARG A 24 25.24 -18.92 21.30
N ALA A 25 26.54 -19.16 21.15
CA ALA A 25 27.47 -18.16 20.63
C ALA A 25 27.28 -17.98 19.12
N ALA A 26 27.26 -19.08 18.37
CA ALA A 26 26.98 -19.06 16.93
C ALA A 26 25.59 -18.45 16.62
N GLN A 27 24.58 -18.72 17.46
CA GLN A 27 23.26 -18.11 17.34
C GLN A 27 23.29 -16.59 17.57
N LYS A 28 24.09 -16.09 18.53
CA LYS A 28 24.23 -14.65 18.78
C LYS A 28 24.89 -13.94 17.61
N GLU A 29 25.96 -14.52 17.06
CA GLU A 29 26.65 -13.97 15.89
C GLU A 29 25.72 -13.91 14.68
N ALA A 30 24.93 -14.96 14.43
CA ALA A 30 23.92 -14.96 13.37
C ALA A 30 22.86 -13.86 13.59
N ILE A 31 22.33 -13.71 14.81
CA ILE A 31 21.37 -12.65 15.15
C ILE A 31 21.97 -11.26 14.91
N GLU A 32 23.23 -11.03 15.30
CA GLU A 32 23.89 -9.74 15.10
C GLU A 32 24.08 -9.42 13.61
N VAL A 33 24.43 -10.41 12.80
CA VAL A 33 24.56 -10.27 11.35
C VAL A 33 23.22 -9.91 10.72
N ASP A 34 22.16 -10.67 11.03
CA ASP A 34 20.82 -10.44 10.48
C ASP A 34 20.25 -9.09 10.93
N THR A 35 20.49 -8.71 12.20
CA THR A 35 20.06 -7.41 12.75
C THR A 35 20.70 -6.24 11.99
N LYS A 36 22.00 -6.33 11.69
CA LYS A 36 22.70 -5.31 10.89
C LYS A 36 22.14 -5.23 9.47
N ALA A 37 21.80 -6.38 8.86
CA ALA A 37 21.20 -6.41 7.54
C ALA A 37 19.81 -5.74 7.52
N ILE A 38 18.98 -5.99 8.54
CA ILE A 38 17.66 -5.34 8.70
C ILE A 38 17.82 -3.82 8.78
N TYR A 39 18.70 -3.31 9.66
CA TYR A 39 18.92 -1.87 9.77
C TYR A 39 19.42 -1.23 8.47
N ALA A 40 20.30 -1.91 7.73
CA ALA A 40 20.77 -1.43 6.45
C ALA A 40 19.64 -1.34 5.40
N ILE A 41 18.72 -2.31 5.41
CA ILE A 41 17.55 -2.31 4.54
C ILE A 41 16.59 -1.18 4.93
N ASP A 42 16.32 -0.99 6.22
CA ASP A 42 15.41 0.05 6.70
C ASP A 42 15.94 1.45 6.40
N GLN A 43 17.26 1.67 6.56
CA GLN A 43 17.88 2.92 6.14
C GLN A 43 17.73 3.15 4.63
N LYS A 44 17.99 2.12 3.82
CA LYS A 44 17.85 2.21 2.36
C LYS A 44 16.41 2.54 1.93
N LYS A 45 15.40 1.98 2.61
CA LYS A 45 13.99 2.31 2.37
C LYS A 45 13.70 3.77 2.71
N ALA A 46 14.14 4.23 3.89
CA ALA A 46 13.95 5.61 4.32
C ALA A 46 14.59 6.61 3.34
N ASP A 47 15.83 6.34 2.92
CA ASP A 47 16.54 7.17 1.95
C ASP A 47 15.82 7.20 0.59
N ALA A 48 15.30 6.05 0.14
CA ALA A 48 14.57 5.95 -1.12
C ALA A 48 13.23 6.73 -1.08
N LEU A 49 12.52 6.70 0.04
CA LEU A 49 11.28 7.45 0.24
C LEU A 49 11.54 8.96 0.27
N LEU A 50 12.62 9.40 0.94
CA LEU A 50 13.02 10.81 0.98
C LEU A 50 13.46 11.33 -0.40
N ALA A 51 14.09 10.49 -1.21
CA ALA A 51 14.53 10.84 -2.56
C ALA A 51 13.40 10.72 -3.61
N ALA A 52 12.29 10.08 -3.29
CA ALA A 52 11.20 9.85 -4.22
C ALA A 52 10.46 11.16 -4.57
N LYS A 53 10.15 11.33 -5.84
CA LYS A 53 9.29 12.43 -6.32
C LYS A 53 7.85 11.95 -6.30
N PHE A 54 7.12 12.31 -5.25
CA PHE A 54 5.70 12.02 -5.18
C PHE A 54 4.90 12.88 -6.18
N PRO A 55 3.82 12.34 -6.77
CA PRO A 55 3.01 13.05 -7.77
C PRO A 55 2.20 14.20 -7.17
N VAL A 56 1.92 14.17 -5.87
CA VAL A 56 1.18 15.20 -5.15
C VAL A 56 1.93 15.49 -3.84
N GLU A 57 2.02 16.77 -3.48
CA GLU A 57 2.60 17.18 -2.20
C GLU A 57 1.79 16.60 -1.02
N GLY A 58 2.48 16.26 0.06
CA GLY A 58 1.86 15.66 1.24
C GLY A 58 1.54 14.16 1.13
N LEU A 59 1.70 13.54 -0.05
CA LEU A 59 1.65 12.09 -0.16
C LEU A 59 2.88 11.44 0.49
N GLY A 60 2.64 10.35 1.20
CA GLY A 60 3.67 9.51 1.78
C GLY A 60 3.35 8.03 1.63
N LEU A 61 4.35 7.21 1.95
CA LEU A 61 4.24 5.76 2.01
C LEU A 61 4.91 5.29 3.30
N THR A 62 4.19 4.51 4.09
CA THR A 62 4.68 3.85 5.31
C THR A 62 4.55 2.33 5.14
N ASP A 63 5.04 1.59 6.13
CA ASP A 63 4.87 0.12 6.14
C ASP A 63 3.38 -0.30 6.20
N ASP A 64 2.52 0.55 6.77
CA ASP A 64 1.08 0.32 6.88
C ASP A 64 0.28 0.73 5.62
N GLY A 65 0.88 1.53 4.72
CA GLY A 65 0.27 1.92 3.46
C GLY A 65 0.49 3.38 3.06
N ILE A 66 -0.46 3.93 2.31
CA ILE A 66 -0.38 5.28 1.75
C ILE A 66 -0.88 6.29 2.78
N THR A 67 -0.14 7.38 2.96
CA THR A 67 -0.52 8.50 3.82
C THR A 67 -0.71 9.78 3.02
N PHE A 68 -1.54 10.68 3.54
CA PHE A 68 -1.69 12.05 3.05
C PHE A 68 -1.63 13.01 4.25
N GLU A 69 -0.73 13.99 4.19
CA GLU A 69 -0.47 14.96 5.27
C GLU A 69 -0.18 14.29 6.63
N GLY A 70 0.44 13.09 6.59
CA GLY A 70 0.80 12.33 7.79
C GLY A 70 -0.31 11.45 8.36
N LEU A 71 -1.51 11.43 7.77
CA LEU A 71 -2.60 10.53 8.15
C LEU A 71 -2.77 9.40 7.13
N PRO A 72 -3.20 8.19 7.52
CA PRO A 72 -3.55 7.14 6.57
C PRO A 72 -4.59 7.63 5.57
N LEU A 73 -4.34 7.48 4.27
CA LEU A 73 -5.22 7.97 3.22
C LEU A 73 -6.65 7.38 3.34
N ALA A 74 -6.76 6.15 3.83
CA ALA A 74 -8.05 5.49 4.06
C ALA A 74 -8.90 6.16 5.18
N GLU A 75 -8.27 6.89 6.09
CA GLU A 75 -8.92 7.52 7.25
C GLU A 75 -9.24 9.01 7.03
N VAL A 76 -8.68 9.64 6.00
CA VAL A 76 -9.04 11.02 5.66
C VAL A 76 -10.45 11.09 5.07
N ALA A 77 -11.07 12.27 5.09
CA ALA A 77 -12.41 12.46 4.56
C ALA A 77 -12.51 12.04 3.08
N SER A 78 -13.64 11.44 2.67
CA SER A 78 -13.86 10.96 1.30
C SER A 78 -13.63 12.04 0.23
N SER A 79 -14.03 13.29 0.49
CA SER A 79 -13.79 14.41 -0.41
C SER A 79 -12.31 14.76 -0.58
N VAL A 80 -11.48 14.50 0.44
CA VAL A 80 -10.01 14.66 0.36
C VAL A 80 -9.41 13.49 -0.41
N GLN A 81 -9.84 12.25 -0.12
CA GLN A 81 -9.41 11.06 -0.88
C GLN A 81 -9.67 11.23 -2.38
N LEU A 82 -10.85 11.72 -2.75
CA LEU A 82 -11.22 11.97 -4.14
C LEU A 82 -10.31 13.02 -4.78
N ARG A 83 -10.08 14.16 -4.11
CA ARG A 83 -9.18 15.21 -4.61
C ARG A 83 -7.76 14.71 -4.82
N VAL A 84 -7.21 13.99 -3.85
CA VAL A 84 -5.86 13.42 -3.92
C VAL A 84 -5.77 12.41 -5.06
N SER A 85 -6.78 11.54 -5.22
CA SER A 85 -6.82 10.55 -6.30
C SER A 85 -6.82 11.19 -7.69
N ILE A 86 -7.61 12.27 -7.88
CA ILE A 86 -7.64 13.05 -9.12
C ILE A 86 -6.27 13.69 -9.38
N ALA A 87 -5.70 14.33 -8.37
CA ALA A 87 -4.40 14.98 -8.48
C ALA A 87 -3.29 13.98 -8.85
N ILE A 88 -3.29 12.78 -8.27
CA ILE A 88 -2.37 11.69 -8.65
C ILE A 88 -2.56 11.32 -10.12
N GLY A 89 -3.81 11.08 -10.55
CA GLY A 89 -4.11 10.68 -11.92
C GLY A 89 -3.61 11.68 -12.96
N ILE A 90 -3.79 12.98 -12.68
CA ILE A 90 -3.35 14.06 -13.56
C ILE A 90 -1.82 14.22 -13.54
N ALA A 91 -1.21 14.19 -12.36
CA ALA A 91 0.24 14.34 -12.21
C ALA A 91 1.02 13.22 -12.91
N LEU A 92 0.48 11.99 -12.92
CA LEU A 92 1.08 10.85 -13.62
C LEU A 92 0.86 10.87 -15.14
N ASN A 93 -0.09 11.67 -15.65
CA ASN A 93 -0.42 11.74 -17.08
C ASN A 93 -0.45 13.20 -17.60
N PRO A 94 0.70 13.91 -17.61
CA PRO A 94 0.73 15.35 -17.88
C PRO A 94 0.47 15.74 -19.35
N THR A 95 0.67 14.82 -20.30
CA THR A 95 0.54 15.11 -21.75
C THR A 95 -0.92 15.06 -22.22
N LEU A 96 -1.68 14.08 -21.74
CA LEU A 96 -3.09 13.90 -22.05
C LEU A 96 -3.85 13.83 -20.74
N LYS A 97 -4.24 15.00 -20.24
CA LYS A 97 -4.88 15.17 -18.93
C LYS A 97 -6.37 14.83 -19.01
N ILE A 98 -6.69 13.60 -19.38
CA ILE A 98 -8.06 13.09 -19.38
C ILE A 98 -8.23 12.15 -18.18
N LEU A 99 -9.20 12.44 -17.32
CA LEU A 99 -9.63 11.55 -16.26
C LEU A 99 -10.91 10.84 -16.70
N LEU A 100 -10.89 9.50 -16.74
CA LEU A 100 -12.08 8.69 -16.99
C LEU A 100 -12.65 8.17 -15.66
N ILE A 101 -13.85 8.63 -15.31
CA ILE A 101 -14.62 8.12 -14.17
C ILE A 101 -15.64 7.12 -14.71
N ARG A 102 -15.46 5.85 -14.35
CA ARG A 102 -16.43 4.79 -14.63
C ARG A 102 -17.50 4.77 -13.54
N ASN A 103 -18.74 4.45 -13.92
CA ASN A 103 -19.88 4.36 -12.99
C ASN A 103 -20.09 5.64 -12.14
N GLY A 104 -20.13 6.80 -12.80
CA GLY A 104 -20.35 8.10 -12.16
C GLY A 104 -21.66 8.23 -11.37
N ASN A 105 -22.62 7.32 -11.58
CA ASN A 105 -23.87 7.25 -10.82
C ASN A 105 -23.69 7.15 -9.30
N LEU A 106 -22.50 6.76 -8.82
CA LEU A 106 -22.17 6.72 -7.39
C LEU A 106 -21.72 8.07 -6.82
N LEU A 107 -21.43 9.04 -7.66
CA LEU A 107 -21.05 10.39 -7.26
C LEU A 107 -22.31 11.25 -7.13
N ASP A 108 -22.42 11.94 -6.01
CA ASP A 108 -23.42 13.00 -5.83
C ASP A 108 -22.99 14.30 -6.54
N ASP A 109 -23.93 15.24 -6.63
CA ASP A 109 -23.73 16.52 -7.32
C ASP A 109 -22.55 17.32 -6.75
N ASP A 110 -22.31 17.24 -5.45
CA ASP A 110 -21.24 17.98 -4.80
C ASP A 110 -19.87 17.36 -5.07
N SER A 111 -19.78 16.03 -5.11
CA SER A 111 -18.60 15.30 -5.55
C SER A 111 -18.27 15.60 -7.02
N LEU A 112 -19.28 15.69 -7.89
CA LEU A 112 -19.09 16.06 -9.30
C LEU A 112 -18.61 17.49 -9.48
N LYS A 113 -19.18 18.46 -8.74
CA LYS A 113 -18.70 19.84 -8.74
C LYS A 113 -17.24 19.90 -8.29
N LEU A 114 -16.89 19.15 -7.25
CA LEU A 114 -15.52 19.09 -6.75
C LEU A 114 -14.57 18.50 -7.81
N VAL A 115 -14.97 17.41 -8.48
CA VAL A 115 -14.19 16.81 -9.59
C VAL A 115 -13.96 17.83 -10.70
N ALA A 116 -15.03 18.52 -11.15
CA ALA A 116 -14.96 19.53 -12.19
C ALA A 116 -14.01 20.68 -11.81
N GLN A 117 -14.10 21.20 -10.58
CA GLN A 117 -13.21 22.25 -10.09
C GLN A 117 -11.74 21.82 -10.03
N GLN A 118 -11.46 20.56 -9.65
CA GLN A 118 -10.09 20.05 -9.62
C GLN A 118 -9.52 19.90 -11.04
N ALA A 119 -10.33 19.38 -11.97
CA ALA A 119 -9.93 19.24 -13.35
C ALA A 119 -9.66 20.59 -14.01
N GLU A 120 -10.51 21.59 -13.78
CA GLU A 120 -10.33 22.96 -14.27
C GLU A 120 -9.01 23.56 -13.75
N LYS A 121 -8.73 23.45 -12.44
CA LYS A 121 -7.47 23.94 -11.85
C LYS A 121 -6.23 23.28 -12.45
N ALA A 122 -6.35 22.03 -12.88
CA ALA A 122 -5.26 21.26 -13.44
C ALA A 122 -5.17 21.32 -14.98
N ASP A 123 -6.08 22.08 -15.62
CA ASP A 123 -6.24 22.15 -17.07
C ASP A 123 -6.41 20.74 -17.67
N ALA A 124 -7.35 19.99 -17.09
CA ALA A 124 -7.65 18.60 -17.41
C ALA A 124 -9.13 18.46 -17.83
N GLN A 125 -9.42 17.44 -18.63
CA GLN A 125 -10.77 17.05 -19.00
C GLN A 125 -11.21 15.84 -18.16
N VAL A 126 -12.48 15.79 -17.77
CA VAL A 126 -13.06 14.63 -17.10
C VAL A 126 -14.16 14.05 -17.97
N TRP A 127 -14.08 12.75 -18.24
CA TRP A 127 -15.12 11.99 -18.88
C TRP A 127 -15.76 11.10 -17.83
N VAL A 128 -17.08 11.17 -17.72
CA VAL A 128 -17.82 10.39 -16.74
C VAL A 128 -18.83 9.50 -17.45
N GLU A 129 -18.74 8.21 -17.19
CA GLU A 129 -19.72 7.23 -17.63
C GLU A 129 -20.93 7.28 -16.71
N TYR A 130 -22.12 7.50 -17.27
CA TYR A 130 -23.38 7.54 -16.55
C TYR A 130 -24.43 6.64 -17.21
N VAL A 131 -25.26 6.02 -16.38
CA VAL A 131 -26.52 5.42 -16.78
C VAL A 131 -27.65 6.41 -16.48
N THR A 132 -28.38 6.83 -17.50
CA THR A 132 -29.49 7.78 -17.38
C THR A 132 -30.56 7.45 -18.43
N ALA A 133 -31.82 7.79 -18.15
CA ALA A 133 -32.92 7.69 -19.11
C ALA A 133 -33.10 8.96 -19.96
N SER A 134 -32.42 10.07 -19.60
CA SER A 134 -32.48 11.35 -20.29
C SER A 134 -31.13 11.69 -20.91
N ALA A 135 -31.14 12.22 -22.13
CA ALA A 135 -29.96 12.78 -22.79
C ALA A 135 -29.61 14.20 -22.29
N GLU A 136 -30.43 14.81 -21.44
CA GLU A 136 -30.16 16.13 -20.87
C GLU A 136 -28.86 16.13 -20.05
N GLY A 137 -27.95 17.05 -20.37
CA GLY A 137 -26.64 17.14 -19.71
C GLY A 137 -25.65 16.05 -20.11
N VAL A 138 -25.99 15.18 -21.06
CA VAL A 138 -25.12 14.11 -21.57
C VAL A 138 -24.48 14.54 -22.88
N SER A 139 -23.15 14.49 -22.96
CA SER A 139 -22.44 14.85 -24.20
C SER A 139 -22.50 13.76 -25.27
N VAL A 140 -22.54 12.48 -24.87
CA VAL A 140 -22.66 11.32 -25.76
C VAL A 140 -23.60 10.31 -25.12
N MET A 141 -24.77 10.10 -25.72
CA MET A 141 -25.75 9.11 -25.25
C MET A 141 -25.61 7.83 -26.08
N LEU A 142 -25.52 6.69 -25.41
CA LEU A 142 -25.45 5.37 -26.03
C LEU A 142 -26.74 4.61 -25.74
N GLU A 143 -27.42 4.14 -26.78
CA GLU A 143 -28.61 3.28 -26.67
C GLU A 143 -28.49 2.13 -27.67
N ASP A 144 -28.78 0.91 -27.22
CA ASP A 144 -28.70 -0.32 -28.03
C ASP A 144 -27.38 -0.51 -28.80
N GLY A 145 -26.26 -0.05 -28.24
CA GLY A 145 -24.93 -0.16 -28.85
C GLY A 145 -24.64 0.88 -29.94
N HIS A 146 -25.52 1.87 -30.11
CA HIS A 146 -25.38 2.96 -31.05
C HIS A 146 -25.30 4.31 -30.32
N ILE A 147 -24.62 5.28 -30.94
CA ILE A 147 -24.67 6.67 -30.50
C ILE A 147 -26.03 7.22 -30.91
N GLN A 148 -26.78 7.78 -29.95
CA GLN A 148 -27.96 8.58 -30.26
C GLN A 148 -27.49 9.93 -30.82
N GLU A 149 -27.82 10.21 -32.08
CA GLU A 149 -27.68 11.55 -32.65
C GLU A 149 -28.78 12.45 -32.08
N GLY A 150 -28.38 13.59 -31.49
CA GLY A 150 -29.28 14.59 -30.94
C GLY A 150 -29.87 15.52 -31.98
#